data_AF-A0A933HK86-F1
#
_entry.id   AF-A0A933HK86-F1
#
_cell.length_a   1.000
_cell.length_b   1.000
_cell.length_c   1.000
_cell.angle_alpha   90.00
_cell.angle_beta   90.00
_cell.angle_gamma   90.00
#
_symmetry.space_group_name_H-M   'P 1'
#
loop_
_entity.id
_entity.type
_entity.pdbx_description
1 polymer ?
#
loop_
_entity_poly.entity_id
_entity_poly.type
_entity_poly.pdbx_seq_one_letter_code
_entity_poly.pdbx_strand_id
1 'polypeptide(L)' 'MTQVVVDKNESFEAALKRFNKKVQEDRILSEVRRRRFFEPASVERKKKKAAKRRKSLKETMRNEERD' A
#
# COMPACT_ATOMS: atom_id res chain seq x y z
N MET A 1 -5.90 6.13 -10.70
CA MET A 1 -7.00 7.08 -10.42
C MET A 1 -8.18 6.22 -10.04
N THR A 2 -8.64 6.34 -8.81
CA THR A 2 -9.66 5.43 -8.27
C THR A 2 -11.04 5.83 -8.70
N GLN A 3 -11.60 5.03 -9.59
CA GLN A 3 -12.97 5.13 -10.08
C GLN A 3 -13.65 3.76 -9.95
N VAL A 4 -14.90 3.76 -9.52
CA VAL A 4 -15.79 2.59 -9.54
C VAL A 4 -17.07 3.00 -10.26
N VAL A 5 -17.52 2.18 -11.21
CA VAL A 5 -18.82 2.34 -11.86
C VAL A 5 -19.81 1.47 -11.09
N VAL A 6 -20.92 2.07 -10.69
CA VAL A 6 -21.99 1.41 -9.92
C VAL A 6 -22.92 0.70 -10.88
N ASP A 7 -23.24 -0.56 -10.60
CA ASP A 7 -24.17 -1.34 -11.41
C ASP A 7 -25.62 -1.05 -11.02
N LYS A 8 -26.57 -1.25 -11.95
CA LYS A 8 -27.99 -0.90 -11.76
C LYS A 8 -28.67 -1.60 -10.57
N ASN A 9 -28.17 -2.75 -10.14
CA ASN A 9 -28.71 -3.55 -9.04
C ASN A 9 -27.76 -3.62 -7.83
N GLU A 10 -26.75 -2.75 -7.74
CA GLU A 10 -25.81 -2.73 -6.63
C GLU A 10 -26.30 -1.82 -5.50
N SER A 11 -26.16 -2.26 -4.25
CA SER A 11 -26.40 -1.39 -3.10
C SER A 11 -25.27 -0.36 -2.93
N PHE A 12 -25.61 0.83 -2.44
CA PHE A 12 -24.64 1.90 -2.20
C PHE A 12 -23.47 1.44 -1.32
N GLU A 13 -23.76 0.66 -0.26
CA GLU A 13 -22.73 0.17 0.67
C GLU A 13 -21.75 -0.79 0.00
N ALA A 14 -22.22 -1.65 -0.90
CA ALA A 14 -21.36 -2.55 -1.68
C ALA A 14 -20.45 -1.74 -2.62
N ALA A 15 -20.99 -0.75 -3.32
CA ALA A 15 -20.23 0.14 -4.18
C ALA A 15 -19.14 0.91 -3.40
N LEU A 16 -19.51 1.45 -2.23
CA LEU A 16 -18.59 2.16 -1.34
C LEU A 16 -17.45 1.26 -0.85
N LYS A 17 -17.76 0.01 -0.50
CA LYS A 17 -16.74 -0.98 -0.09
C LYS A 17 -15.74 -1.26 -1.21
N ARG A 18 -16.21 -1.43 -2.46
CA ARG A 18 -15.33 -1.61 -3.63
C ARG A 18 -14.47 -0.38 -3.88
N PHE A 19 -15.06 0.81 -3.76
CA PHE A 19 -14.34 2.08 -3.90
C PHE A 19 -13.23 2.21 -2.86
N ASN A 20 -13.54 1.99 -1.57
CA ASN A 20 -12.56 2.05 -0.49
C ASN A 20 -11.42 1.04 -0.69
N LYS A 21 -11.74 -0.17 -1.15
CA LYS A 21 -10.73 -1.17 -1.49
C LYS A 21 -9.81 -0.67 -2.62
N LYS A 22 -10.38 -0.09 -3.68
CA LYS A 22 -9.59 0.46 -4.80
C LYS A 22 -8.70 1.62 -4.36
N VAL A 23 -9.16 2.49 -3.44
CA VAL A 23 -8.36 3.59 -2.84
C VAL A 23 -7.18 3.05 -2.04
N GLN A 24 -7.38 1.95 -1.32
CA GLN A 24 -6.32 1.29 -0.58
C GLN A 24 -5.30 0.60 -1.52
N GLU A 25 -5.77 -0.06 -2.57
CA GLU A 25 -4.94 -0.72 -3.59
C GLU A 25 -4.07 0.28 -4.36
N ASP A 26 -4.63 1.41 -4.79
CA ASP A 26 -3.90 2.51 -5.43
C ASP A 26 -2.93 3.23 -4.45
N ARG A 27 -2.97 2.89 -3.15
CA ARG A 27 -2.10 3.44 -2.09
C ARG A 27 -2.12 4.97 -1.96
N ILE A 28 -3.19 5.62 -2.41
CA ILE A 28 -3.31 7.09 -2.45
C ILE A 28 -3.02 7.72 -1.08
N LEU A 29 -3.62 7.19 0.00
CA LEU A 29 -3.42 7.71 1.35
C LEU A 29 -1.96 7.60 1.84
N SER A 30 -1.27 6.53 1.45
CA SER A 30 0.14 6.33 1.80
C SER A 30 1.04 7.28 1.02
N GLU A 31 0.71 7.55 -0.24
CA GLU A 31 1.41 8.52 -1.06
C GLU A 31 1.26 9.95 -0.54
N VAL A 32 0.02 10.37 -0.23
CA VAL A 32 -0.24 11.70 0.36
C VAL A 32 0.55 11.89 1.65
N ARG A 33 0.56 10.89 2.55
CA ARG A 33 1.36 10.94 3.78
C ARG A 33 2.86 11.01 3.54
N ARG A 34 3.38 10.39 2.47
CA ARG A 34 4.80 10.46 2.11
C ARG A 34 5.18 11.81 1.51
N ARG A 35 4.30 12.39 0.68
CA ARG A 35 4.54 13.64 -0.04
C ARG A 35 4.24 14.90 0.79
N ARG A 36 3.68 14.77 1.99
CA ARG A 36 3.30 15.91 2.86
C ARG A 36 4.46 16.83 3.24
N PHE A 37 5.70 16.35 3.19
CA PHE A 37 6.91 17.13 3.40
C PHE A 37 7.99 16.70 2.41
N PHE A 38 8.92 17.61 2.10
CA PHE A 38 10.12 17.25 1.37
C PHE A 38 10.99 16.32 2.22
N GLU A 39 11.44 15.22 1.62
CA GLU A 39 12.37 14.29 2.24
C GLU A 39 13.67 14.28 1.43
N PRO A 40 14.83 14.62 2.03
CA PRO A 40 16.09 14.55 1.32
C PRO A 40 16.39 13.14 0.81
N ALA A 41 17.01 13.04 -0.38
CA ALA A 41 17.31 11.75 -1.02
C ALA A 41 18.16 10.81 -0.15
N SER A 42 18.97 11.33 0.78
CA SER A 42 19.70 10.53 1.77
C SER A 42 18.77 9.78 2.73
N VAL A 43 17.74 10.45 3.25
CA VAL A 43 16.76 9.88 4.18
C VAL A 43 15.89 8.85 3.47
N GLU A 44 15.44 9.15 2.25
CA GLU A 44 14.68 8.18 1.44
C GLU A 44 15.48 6.90 1.18
N ARG A 45 16.76 7.02 0.80
CA ARG A 45 17.66 5.87 0.58
C ARG A 45 17.84 5.05 1.86
N LYS A 46 18.00 5.71 3.01
CA LYS A 46 18.10 5.04 4.32
C LYS A 46 16.82 4.26 4.65
N LYS A 47 15.63 4.86 4.46
CA LYS A 47 14.34 4.20 4.67
C LYS A 47 14.14 3.00 3.73
N LYS A 48 14.48 3.14 2.44
CA LYS A 48 14.42 2.04 1.45
C LYS A 48 15.33 0.87 1.85
N LYS A 49 16.57 1.14 2.26
CA LYS A 49 17.53 0.10 2.72
C LYS A 49 17.02 -0.64 3.95
N ALA A 50 16.48 0.08 4.94
CA ALA A 50 15.90 -0.51 6.14
C ALA A 50 14.65 -1.37 5.84
N ALA A 51 13.78 -0.92 4.92
CA ALA A 51 12.63 -1.70 4.47
C ALA A 51 13.06 -3.00 3.78
N LYS A 52 14.06 -2.94 2.88
CA LYS A 52 14.60 -4.14 2.20
C LYS A 52 15.17 -5.14 3.20
N ARG A 53 15.97 -4.69 4.17
CA ARG A 53 16.55 -5.56 5.21
C ARG A 53 15.47 -6.28 6.01
N ARG A 54 14.44 -5.56 6.47
CA ARG A 54 13.31 -6.17 7.20
C ARG A 54 12.55 -7.18 6.36
N LYS A 55 12.32 -6.89 5.07
CA LYS A 55 11.64 -7.82 4.15
C LYS A 55 12.45 -9.12 3.98
N SER A 56 13.76 -8.98 3.73
CA SER A 56 14.67 -10.12 3.54
C SER A 56 14.71 -11.01 4.78
N LEU A 57 14.81 -10.44 5.98
CA LEU A 57 14.82 -11.22 7.23
C LEU A 57 13.50 -11.99 7.44
N LYS A 58 12.36 -11.36 7.12
CA LYS A 58 11.08 -12.05 7.21
C LYS A 58 10.95 -13.19 6.20
N GLU A 59 11.53 -13.03 5.02
CA GLU A 59 11.52 -14.02 3.96
C GLU A 59 12.39 -15.23 4.30
N THR A 60 13.58 -15.02 4.87
CA THR A 60 14.44 -16.12 5.34
C THR A 60 13.76 -16.92 6.44
N MET A 61 13.19 -16.27 7.45
CA MET A 61 12.49 -16.97 8.55
C MET A 61 11.29 -17.77 8.03
N ARG A 62 10.52 -17.22 7.08
CA ARG A 62 9.38 -17.93 6.49
C ARG A 62 9.81 -19.16 5.67
N ASN A 63 10.97 -19.11 5.03
CA ASN A 63 11.48 -20.24 4.27
C ASN A 63 11.99 -21.33 5.22
N GLU A 64 12.68 -20.95 6.31
CA GLU A 64 13.09 -21.89 7.37
C GLU A 64 11.90 -22.59 8.04
N GLU A 65 10.74 -21.94 8.17
CA GLU A 65 9.50 -22.56 8.70
C GLU A 65 8.82 -23.52 7.72
N ARG A 66 9.18 -23.46 6.43
CA ARG A 66 8.55 -24.27 5.36
C ARG A 66 9.32 -25.54 5.04
N ASP A 67 10.62 -25.55 5.32
CA ASP A 67 11.52 -26.68 5.15
C ASP A 67 11.49 -27.58 6.40
#